data_AF-A0A098EYI0-F1
#
_entry.id   AF-A0A098EYI0-F1
#
_cell.length_a   1.000
_cell.length_b   1.000
_cell.length_c   1.000
_cell.angle_alpha   90.00
_cell.angle_beta   90.00
_cell.angle_gamma   90.00
#
_symmetry.space_group_name_H-M   'P 1'
#
loop_
_entity.id
_entity.type
_entity.pdbx_description
1 polymer ?
#
loop_
_entity_poly.entity_id
_entity_poly.type
_entity_poly.pdbx_seq_one_letter_code
_entity_poly.pdbx_strand_id
1 'polypeptide(L)'
;MVVLERAIPHIIPMIEALLRRLKHNHPKRKEIEESYRTYKAGYNGEKSVDYFLNFLDEEKFLIFKGIRLPDKEFYFQIDTLLITPFFALILEIKNWGGDIHFDKNFCQVIQERDGKTYSYQNPVSQALLQKMHLQEWFRRNKFPDLPIEFLVIMSNTSSRLKADTGYYEVFQNVIHSIRLLEKIPEIEKKYKKEVICEKVLKKLKKTLLKQHTPLWPDILKTFSISPEEIIPGILCPKCNTFSMKIYYGKSRCPFCQSYSDHPLIQAVNDCFLLRSHTLTNQEIRSFLKSATSSQTYLILQKMNLLIKGTNKGRTYSLPGDYNFENR
;
A
#
# COMPACT_ATOMS: atom_id res chain seq x y z
N MET A 1 4.32 17.07 -11.06
CA MET A 1 2.93 17.03 -10.57
C MET A 1 2.71 15.63 -10.06
N VAL A 2 2.48 15.49 -8.76
CA VAL A 2 2.05 14.20 -8.21
C VAL A 2 0.60 13.96 -8.62
N VAL A 3 0.38 12.84 -9.31
CA VAL A 3 -0.94 12.45 -9.84
C VAL A 3 -1.61 11.44 -8.93
N LEU A 4 -0.84 10.54 -8.35
CA LEU A 4 -1.30 9.55 -7.38
C LEU A 4 -0.37 9.61 -6.16
N GLU A 5 -0.93 10.03 -5.03
CA GLU A 5 -0.21 10.09 -3.76
C GLU A 5 -0.03 8.71 -3.14
N ARG A 6 1.02 8.57 -2.31
CA ARG A 6 1.32 7.31 -1.66
C ARG A 6 0.29 7.03 -0.56
N ALA A 7 -0.60 6.09 -0.84
CA ALA A 7 -1.52 5.56 0.15
C ALA A 7 -0.82 4.53 1.04
N ILE A 8 -1.28 4.39 2.28
CA ILE A 8 -0.86 3.29 3.15
C ILE A 8 -1.42 1.99 2.56
N PRO A 9 -0.59 0.96 2.35
CA PRO A 9 -1.08 -0.34 1.88
C PRO A 9 -2.14 -0.90 2.83
N HIS A 10 -3.31 -1.32 2.30
CA HIS A 10 -4.44 -1.83 3.10
C HIS A 10 -4.08 -2.93 4.09
N ILE A 11 -3.06 -3.74 3.77
CA ILE A 11 -2.55 -4.78 4.66
C ILE A 11 -2.14 -4.24 6.04
N ILE A 12 -1.60 -3.01 6.12
CA ILE A 12 -1.16 -2.40 7.39
C ILE A 12 -2.35 -2.15 8.33
N PRO A 13 -3.37 -1.35 7.97
CA PRO A 13 -4.53 -1.17 8.85
C PRO A 13 -5.32 -2.46 9.08
N MET A 14 -5.30 -3.42 8.13
CA MET A 14 -5.88 -4.75 8.35
C MET A 14 -5.16 -5.52 9.45
N ILE A 15 -3.82 -5.54 9.44
CA ILE A 15 -3.02 -6.16 10.50
C ILE A 15 -3.27 -5.47 11.85
N GLU A 16 -3.34 -4.13 11.88
CA GLU A 16 -3.65 -3.41 13.12
C GLU A 16 -5.04 -3.77 13.66
N ALA A 17 -6.05 -3.85 12.78
CA ALA A 17 -7.40 -4.28 13.14
C ALA A 17 -7.41 -5.71 13.68
N LEU A 18 -6.64 -6.60 13.04
CA LEU A 18 -6.49 -7.98 13.45
C LEU A 18 -5.83 -8.08 14.84
N LEU A 19 -4.72 -7.38 15.06
CA LEU A 19 -4.01 -7.36 16.35
C LEU A 19 -4.83 -6.76 17.48
N ARG A 20 -5.70 -5.78 17.19
CA ARG A 20 -6.68 -5.25 18.15
C ARG A 20 -7.70 -6.30 18.55
N ARG A 21 -8.14 -7.15 17.62
CA ARG A 21 -9.29 -8.07 17.79
C ARG A 21 -8.93 -9.52 18.03
N LEU A 22 -7.66 -9.86 18.08
CA LEU A 22 -7.18 -11.15 18.54
C LEU A 22 -6.92 -11.14 20.04
N LYS A 23 -7.06 -12.31 20.66
CA LYS A 23 -6.62 -12.52 22.04
C LYS A 23 -5.12 -12.22 22.18
N HIS A 24 -4.71 -11.65 23.30
CA HIS A 24 -3.30 -11.32 23.55
C HIS A 24 -2.37 -12.53 23.47
N ASN A 25 -2.83 -13.71 23.93
CA ASN A 25 -2.04 -14.94 23.93
C ASN A 25 -2.27 -15.81 22.68
N HIS A 26 -2.78 -15.23 21.59
CA HIS A 26 -3.05 -15.98 20.37
C HIS A 26 -1.74 -16.52 19.75
N PRO A 27 -1.67 -17.80 19.33
CA PRO A 27 -0.42 -18.42 18.86
C PRO A 27 0.20 -17.71 17.65
N LYS A 28 -0.65 -17.19 16.74
CA LYS A 28 -0.20 -16.43 15.56
C LYS A 28 0.20 -14.98 15.82
N ARG A 29 0.06 -14.46 17.05
CA ARG A 29 0.24 -13.04 17.32
C ARG A 29 1.64 -12.53 16.95
N LYS A 30 2.69 -13.27 17.33
CA LYS A 30 4.09 -12.90 17.02
C LYS A 30 4.34 -12.79 15.51
N GLU A 31 3.87 -13.76 14.74
CA GLU A 31 3.96 -13.78 13.27
C GLU A 31 3.27 -12.55 12.64
N ILE A 32 2.11 -12.17 13.16
CA ILE A 32 1.35 -11.00 12.69
C ILE A 32 2.08 -9.69 13.06
N GLU A 33 2.64 -9.59 14.26
CA GLU A 33 3.43 -8.43 14.71
C GLU A 33 4.75 -8.28 13.93
N GLU A 34 5.39 -9.40 13.56
CA GLU A 34 6.54 -9.41 12.65
C GLU A 34 6.15 -8.94 11.25
N SER A 35 5.05 -9.44 10.71
CA SER A 35 4.51 -9.00 9.41
C SER A 35 4.17 -7.50 9.42
N TYR A 36 3.55 -7.00 10.50
CA TYR A 36 3.26 -5.58 10.68
C TYR A 36 4.53 -4.73 10.58
N ARG A 37 5.59 -5.12 11.31
CA ARG A 37 6.88 -4.42 11.28
C ARG A 37 7.49 -4.41 9.88
N THR A 38 7.42 -5.53 9.16
CA THR A 38 7.93 -5.65 7.80
C THR A 38 7.18 -4.73 6.83
N TYR A 39 5.85 -4.77 6.81
CA TYR A 39 5.05 -3.90 5.91
C TYR A 39 5.21 -2.42 6.26
N LYS A 40 5.25 -2.06 7.55
CA LYS A 40 5.44 -0.67 7.97
C LYS A 40 6.85 -0.17 7.62
N ALA A 41 7.88 -1.02 7.76
CA ALA A 41 9.24 -0.67 7.34
C ALA A 41 9.35 -0.46 5.82
N GLY A 42 8.67 -1.30 5.02
CA GLY A 42 8.58 -1.11 3.56
C GLY A 42 7.94 0.22 3.19
N TYR A 43 6.72 0.47 3.72
CA TYR A 43 6.00 1.73 3.50
C TYR A 43 6.81 2.97 3.91
N ASN A 44 7.50 2.92 5.05
CA ASN A 44 8.35 4.03 5.51
C ASN A 44 9.57 4.24 4.61
N GLY A 45 10.14 3.18 4.03
CA GLY A 45 11.22 3.29 3.07
C GLY A 45 10.78 3.90 1.75
N GLU A 46 9.61 3.53 1.27
CA GLU A 46 8.98 4.18 0.11
C GLU A 46 8.72 5.67 0.37
N LYS A 47 8.15 5.99 1.54
CA LYS A 47 7.86 7.37 1.97
C LYS A 47 9.11 8.22 2.11
N SER A 48 10.25 7.65 2.51
CA SER A 48 11.50 8.40 2.60
C SER A 48 12.06 8.79 1.24
N VAL A 49 11.78 8.00 0.18
CA VAL A 49 12.14 8.36 -1.20
C VAL A 49 11.28 9.50 -1.73
N ASP A 50 10.01 9.59 -1.29
CA ASP A 50 9.10 10.67 -1.71
C ASP A 50 9.65 12.07 -1.37
N TYR A 51 10.48 12.21 -0.33
CA TYR A 51 11.18 13.45 -0.02
C TYR A 51 12.01 13.96 -1.21
N PHE A 52 12.75 13.07 -1.89
CA PHE A 52 13.59 13.44 -3.03
C PHE A 52 12.76 13.78 -4.27
N LEU A 53 11.58 13.16 -4.42
CA LEU A 53 10.67 13.43 -5.53
C LEU A 53 10.10 14.86 -5.49
N ASN A 54 10.03 15.48 -4.32
CA ASN A 54 9.54 16.86 -4.16
C ASN A 54 10.51 17.91 -4.75
N PHE A 55 11.76 17.55 -5.05
CA PHE A 55 12.71 18.43 -5.72
C PHE A 55 12.66 18.33 -7.24
N LEU A 56 11.84 17.43 -7.79
CA LEU A 56 11.66 17.30 -9.23
C LEU A 56 10.72 18.38 -9.74
N ASP A 57 11.00 18.85 -10.96
CA ASP A 57 10.17 19.81 -11.66
C ASP A 57 8.75 19.25 -11.89
N GLU A 58 7.78 19.88 -11.24
CA GLU A 58 6.41 19.40 -11.27
C GLU A 58 5.75 19.55 -12.66
N GLU A 59 6.25 20.42 -13.52
CA GLU A 59 5.69 20.59 -14.85
C GLU A 59 6.15 19.47 -15.81
N LYS A 60 7.32 18.87 -15.53
CA LYS A 60 7.93 17.84 -16.38
C LYS A 60 7.43 16.44 -16.10
N PHE A 61 7.20 16.12 -14.82
CA PHE A 61 6.93 14.74 -14.39
C PHE A 61 5.49 14.53 -13.94
N LEU A 62 4.83 13.52 -14.52
CA LEU A 62 3.69 12.87 -13.89
C LEU A 62 4.20 11.80 -12.92
N ILE A 63 3.89 11.93 -11.64
CA ILE A 63 4.38 11.00 -10.60
C ILE A 63 3.20 10.19 -10.06
N PHE A 64 3.32 8.86 -10.10
CA PHE A 64 2.35 7.93 -9.53
C PHE A 64 3.03 7.06 -8.47
N LYS A 65 2.61 7.18 -7.21
CA LYS A 65 3.19 6.45 -6.08
C LYS A 65 2.31 5.22 -5.76
N GLY A 66 2.86 4.02 -5.87
CA GLY A 66 2.17 2.77 -5.54
C GLY A 66 1.12 2.33 -6.57
N ILE A 67 1.34 2.61 -7.86
CA ILE A 67 0.36 2.25 -8.89
C ILE A 67 0.34 0.74 -9.12
N ARG A 68 -0.84 0.14 -9.03
CA ARG A 68 -1.12 -1.27 -9.32
C ARG A 68 -2.04 -1.40 -10.53
N LEU A 69 -1.58 -2.07 -11.58
CA LEU A 69 -2.23 -2.16 -12.89
C LEU A 69 -2.52 -3.61 -13.28
N PRO A 70 -3.59 -3.86 -14.07
CA PRO A 70 -3.94 -5.22 -14.51
C PRO A 70 -3.03 -5.70 -15.64
N ASP A 71 -2.49 -6.91 -15.51
CA ASP A 71 -1.88 -7.66 -16.60
C ASP A 71 -2.56 -9.03 -16.81
N LYS A 72 -3.37 -9.14 -17.86
CA LYS A 72 -4.26 -10.29 -18.13
C LYS A 72 -5.11 -10.62 -16.89
N GLU A 73 -4.84 -11.77 -16.27
CA GLU A 73 -5.54 -12.27 -15.06
C GLU A 73 -4.86 -11.84 -13.76
N PHE A 74 -3.68 -11.25 -13.86
CA PHE A 74 -2.86 -10.83 -12.72
C PHE A 74 -2.77 -9.31 -12.65
N TYR A 75 -2.02 -8.83 -11.67
CA TYR A 75 -1.70 -7.42 -11.52
C TYR A 75 -0.24 -7.28 -11.17
N PHE A 76 0.37 -6.20 -11.64
CA PHE A 76 1.71 -5.79 -11.23
C PHE A 76 1.62 -4.44 -10.52
N GLN A 77 2.54 -4.22 -9.59
CA GLN A 77 2.64 -2.99 -8.82
C GLN A 77 4.00 -2.35 -9.06
N ILE A 78 4.00 -1.03 -9.15
CA ILE A 78 5.18 -0.18 -9.26
C ILE A 78 5.19 0.78 -8.07
N ASP A 79 6.27 0.78 -7.29
CA ASP A 79 6.37 1.58 -6.06
C ASP A 79 6.33 3.09 -6.35
N THR A 80 7.03 3.52 -7.40
CA THR A 80 6.89 4.87 -7.98
C THR A 80 7.10 4.83 -9.49
N LEU A 81 6.16 5.39 -10.25
CA LEU A 81 6.24 5.55 -11.70
C LEU A 81 6.30 7.03 -12.05
N LEU A 82 7.36 7.44 -12.76
CA LEU A 82 7.52 8.77 -13.33
C LEU A 82 7.27 8.68 -14.83
N ILE A 83 6.52 9.63 -15.39
CA ILE A 83 6.24 9.68 -16.84
C ILE A 83 6.47 11.09 -17.35
N THR A 84 7.17 11.20 -18.46
CA THR A 84 7.36 12.42 -19.27
C THR A 84 6.89 12.17 -20.71
N PRO A 85 6.85 13.21 -21.56
CA PRO A 85 6.65 13.04 -23.00
C PRO A 85 7.70 12.17 -23.71
N PHE A 86 8.84 11.92 -23.07
CA PHE A 86 10.05 11.33 -23.68
C PHE A 86 10.32 9.90 -23.21
N PHE A 87 10.06 9.61 -21.92
CA PHE A 87 10.28 8.29 -21.32
C PHE A 87 9.40 8.10 -20.07
N ALA A 88 9.31 6.85 -19.62
CA ALA A 88 8.82 6.49 -18.29
C ALA A 88 9.95 5.88 -17.45
N LEU A 89 9.92 6.12 -16.16
CA LEU A 89 10.92 5.64 -15.20
C LEU A 89 10.23 4.96 -14.03
N ILE A 90 10.57 3.68 -13.83
CA ILE A 90 10.15 2.86 -12.70
C ILE A 90 11.17 3.03 -11.58
N LEU A 91 10.72 3.33 -10.36
CA LEU A 91 11.54 3.22 -9.16
C LEU A 91 11.03 2.05 -8.34
N GLU A 92 11.87 1.04 -8.16
CA GLU A 92 11.67 -0.09 -7.25
C GLU A 92 12.42 0.21 -5.95
N ILE A 93 11.73 0.26 -4.81
CA ILE A 93 12.30 0.81 -3.58
C ILE A 93 12.54 -0.31 -2.56
N LYS A 94 13.78 -0.41 -2.07
CA LYS A 94 14.16 -1.37 -1.02
C LYS A 94 14.72 -0.65 0.22
N ASN A 95 14.17 -1.02 1.38
CA ASN A 95 14.57 -0.48 2.68
C ASN A 95 15.38 -1.49 3.51
N TRP A 96 16.47 -2.01 2.94
CA TRP A 96 17.33 -2.98 3.60
C TRP A 96 18.50 -2.30 4.31
N GLY A 97 18.82 -2.70 5.54
CA GLY A 97 20.03 -2.29 6.25
C GLY A 97 21.09 -3.38 6.27
N GLY A 98 22.30 -3.07 6.75
CA GLY A 98 23.41 -4.02 6.81
C GLY A 98 24.20 -4.11 5.51
N ASP A 99 24.93 -5.21 5.34
CA ASP A 99 25.65 -5.51 4.09
C ASP A 99 24.70 -6.16 3.09
N ILE A 100 24.62 -5.60 1.89
CA ILE A 100 23.76 -6.07 0.81
C ILE A 100 24.66 -6.49 -0.35
N HIS A 101 24.69 -7.79 -0.62
CA HIS A 101 25.47 -8.37 -1.70
C HIS A 101 24.57 -8.86 -2.83
N PHE A 102 24.76 -8.30 -4.02
CA PHE A 102 24.10 -8.72 -5.26
C PHE A 102 24.90 -9.84 -5.92
N ASP A 103 24.37 -11.05 -5.81
CA ASP A 103 24.93 -12.28 -6.38
C ASP A 103 24.43 -12.43 -7.82
N LYS A 104 25.37 -12.37 -8.76
CA LYS A 104 25.10 -12.43 -10.19
C LYS A 104 24.74 -13.84 -10.65
N ASN A 105 25.41 -14.84 -10.10
CA ASN A 105 25.32 -16.22 -10.59
C ASN A 105 23.97 -16.85 -10.25
N PHE A 106 23.46 -16.57 -9.05
CA PHE A 106 22.17 -17.11 -8.61
C PHE A 106 21.02 -16.09 -8.71
N CYS A 107 21.30 -14.88 -9.20
CA CYS A 107 20.30 -13.82 -9.38
C CYS A 107 19.52 -13.54 -8.09
N GLN A 108 20.25 -13.37 -6.99
CA GLN A 108 19.70 -13.16 -5.65
C GLN A 108 20.41 -12.03 -4.92
N VAL A 109 19.83 -11.59 -3.82
CA VAL A 109 20.47 -10.64 -2.91
C VAL A 109 20.66 -11.31 -1.56
N ILE A 110 21.90 -11.27 -1.06
CA ILE A 110 22.28 -11.75 0.25
C ILE A 110 22.40 -10.53 1.17
N GLN A 111 21.67 -10.54 2.28
CA GLN A 111 21.74 -9.51 3.32
C GLN A 111 22.37 -10.09 4.57
N GLU A 112 23.42 -9.45 5.07
CA GLU A 112 23.97 -9.72 6.40
C GLU A 112 23.63 -8.58 7.34
N ARG A 113 22.91 -8.91 8.42
CA ARG A 113 22.49 -7.94 9.42
C ARG A 113 22.32 -8.60 10.79
N ASP A 114 22.87 -7.96 11.82
CA ASP A 114 22.75 -8.40 13.22
C ASP A 114 23.18 -9.87 13.43
N GLY A 115 24.25 -10.29 12.75
CA GLY A 115 24.78 -11.66 12.80
C GLY A 115 23.92 -12.72 12.08
N LYS A 116 22.90 -12.30 11.32
CA LYS A 116 22.02 -13.18 10.53
C LYS A 116 22.16 -12.90 9.04
N THR A 117 22.05 -13.97 8.26
CA THR A 117 22.05 -13.93 6.80
C THR A 117 20.65 -14.20 6.27
N TYR A 118 20.19 -13.35 5.35
CA TYR A 118 18.91 -13.48 4.66
C TYR A 118 19.15 -13.48 3.16
N SER A 119 18.29 -14.19 2.42
CA SER A 119 18.33 -14.23 0.95
C SER A 119 17.01 -13.74 0.39
N TYR A 120 17.09 -12.84 -0.58
CA TYR A 120 15.94 -12.22 -1.22
C TYR A 120 16.04 -12.34 -2.73
N GLN A 121 14.89 -12.22 -3.40
CA GLN A 121 14.84 -12.05 -4.84
C GLN A 121 15.55 -10.76 -5.26
N ASN A 122 16.18 -10.82 -6.43
CA ASN A 122 16.92 -9.68 -6.96
C ASN A 122 15.96 -8.54 -7.39
N PRO A 123 16.07 -7.34 -6.80
CA PRO A 123 15.19 -6.23 -7.12
C PRO A 123 15.39 -5.69 -8.54
N VAL A 124 16.57 -5.89 -9.16
CA VAL A 124 16.80 -5.55 -10.57
C VAL A 124 15.93 -6.42 -11.46
N SER A 125 15.85 -7.71 -11.17
CA SER A 125 14.98 -8.64 -11.90
C SER A 125 13.51 -8.31 -11.70
N GLN A 126 13.12 -7.90 -10.49
CA GLN A 126 11.76 -7.42 -10.20
C GLN A 126 11.41 -6.18 -11.03
N ALA A 127 12.31 -5.19 -11.08
CA ALA A 127 12.12 -3.96 -11.85
C ALA A 127 12.10 -4.21 -13.36
N LEU A 128 12.92 -5.14 -13.86
CA LEU A 128 12.90 -5.56 -15.26
C LEU A 128 11.55 -6.20 -15.63
N LEU A 129 11.00 -7.05 -14.75
CA LEU A 129 9.69 -7.66 -14.95
C LEU A 129 8.57 -6.60 -14.96
N GLN A 130 8.62 -5.64 -14.03
CA GLN A 130 7.69 -4.50 -14.03
C GLN A 130 7.77 -3.69 -15.33
N LYS A 131 8.98 -3.45 -15.86
CA LYS A 131 9.19 -2.81 -17.16
C LYS A 131 8.50 -3.58 -18.29
N MET A 132 8.67 -4.90 -18.35
CA MET A 132 8.01 -5.74 -19.35
C MET A 132 6.48 -5.67 -19.25
N HIS A 133 5.93 -5.75 -18.03
CA HIS A 133 4.49 -5.63 -17.81
C HIS A 133 3.95 -4.25 -18.20
N LEU A 134 4.68 -3.18 -17.89
CA LEU A 134 4.28 -1.82 -18.25
C LEU A 134 4.32 -1.59 -19.77
N GLN A 135 5.34 -2.13 -20.46
CA GLN A 135 5.41 -2.11 -21.92
C GLN A 135 4.21 -2.81 -22.57
N GLU A 136 3.87 -4.01 -22.09
CA GLU A 136 2.70 -4.74 -22.59
C GLU A 136 1.39 -4.01 -22.25
N TRP A 137 1.31 -3.38 -21.07
CA TRP A 137 0.17 -2.56 -20.68
C TRP A 137 0.00 -1.35 -21.62
N PHE A 138 1.08 -0.65 -22.00
CA PHE A 138 1.03 0.43 -23.00
C PHE A 138 0.51 -0.08 -24.35
N ARG A 139 1.05 -1.20 -24.84
CA ARG A 139 0.64 -1.81 -26.11
C ARG A 139 -0.84 -2.19 -26.13
N ARG A 140 -1.32 -2.87 -25.08
CA ARG A 140 -2.74 -3.27 -24.94
C ARG A 140 -3.68 -2.08 -24.89
N ASN A 141 -3.26 -0.97 -24.28
CA ASN A 141 -4.04 0.26 -24.22
C ASN A 141 -3.83 1.20 -25.42
N LYS A 142 -3.09 0.75 -26.45
CA LYS A 142 -2.81 1.48 -27.70
C LYS A 142 -2.09 2.81 -27.46
N PHE A 143 -1.18 2.84 -26.50
CA PHE A 143 -0.24 3.95 -26.33
C PHE A 143 1.00 3.74 -27.21
N PRO A 144 1.67 4.82 -27.64
CA PRO A 144 2.96 4.73 -28.33
C PRO A 144 4.00 3.99 -27.49
N ASP A 145 5.00 3.43 -28.15
CA ASP A 145 6.11 2.73 -27.50
C ASP A 145 7.05 3.75 -26.82
N LEU A 146 6.67 4.14 -25.61
CA LEU A 146 7.43 5.05 -24.76
C LEU A 146 8.60 4.28 -24.13
N PRO A 147 9.85 4.75 -24.27
CA PRO A 147 10.99 4.15 -23.60
C PRO A 147 10.76 4.05 -22.09
N ILE A 148 10.99 2.86 -21.52
CA ILE A 148 10.87 2.63 -20.08
C ILE A 148 12.25 2.31 -19.52
N GLU A 149 12.67 3.11 -18.54
CA GLU A 149 13.84 2.86 -17.70
C GLU A 149 13.40 2.42 -16.31
N PHE A 150 14.32 1.86 -15.55
CA PHE A 150 14.09 1.54 -14.14
C PHE A 150 15.32 1.85 -13.30
N LEU A 151 15.08 2.14 -12.02
CA LEU A 151 16.11 2.23 -10.99
C LEU A 151 15.65 1.45 -9.77
N VAL A 152 16.59 0.74 -9.14
CA VAL A 152 16.41 0.17 -7.81
C VAL A 152 16.97 1.17 -6.80
N ILE A 153 16.11 1.65 -5.92
CA ILE A 153 16.42 2.67 -4.95
C ILE A 153 16.59 2.03 -3.56
N MET A 154 17.81 2.08 -3.05
CA MET A 154 18.14 1.72 -1.68
C MET A 154 17.82 2.90 -0.77
N SER A 155 16.65 2.87 -0.12
CA SER A 155 16.15 3.97 0.70
C SER A 155 16.87 4.11 2.04
N ASN A 156 17.51 3.03 2.51
CA ASN A 156 18.34 3.07 3.70
C ASN A 156 19.78 3.47 3.32
N THR A 157 20.21 4.65 3.73
CA THR A 157 21.55 5.18 3.43
C THR A 157 22.67 4.49 4.20
N SER A 158 22.35 3.73 5.26
CA SER A 158 23.33 2.97 6.04
C SER A 158 23.68 1.60 5.43
N SER A 159 23.00 1.19 4.36
CA SER A 159 23.27 -0.11 3.73
C SER A 159 24.58 -0.07 2.95
N ARG A 160 25.43 -1.08 3.12
CA ARG A 160 26.67 -1.23 2.35
C ARG A 160 26.41 -2.11 1.14
N LEU A 161 26.48 -1.53 -0.05
CA LEU A 161 26.20 -2.25 -1.30
C LEU A 161 27.47 -2.90 -1.84
N LYS A 162 27.39 -4.19 -2.17
CA LYS A 162 28.42 -4.99 -2.83
C LYS A 162 27.77 -5.75 -3.99
N ALA A 163 28.48 -5.96 -5.07
CA ALA A 163 28.00 -6.78 -6.18
C ALA A 163 29.15 -7.56 -6.77
N ASP A 164 28.85 -8.72 -7.37
CA ASP A 164 29.83 -9.48 -8.10
C ASP A 164 30.45 -8.67 -9.25
N THR A 165 31.72 -8.94 -9.53
CA THR A 165 32.45 -8.31 -10.62
C THR A 165 31.73 -8.54 -11.96
N GLY A 166 31.57 -7.47 -12.74
CA GLY A 166 30.90 -7.53 -14.04
C GLY A 166 29.37 -7.65 -13.95
N TYR A 167 28.76 -7.38 -12.80
CA TYR A 167 27.30 -7.22 -12.70
C TYR A 167 26.86 -5.81 -13.12
N TYR A 168 27.03 -5.48 -14.40
CA TYR A 168 26.83 -4.14 -14.94
C TYR A 168 25.42 -3.58 -14.73
N GLU A 169 24.38 -4.42 -14.83
CA GLU A 169 22.99 -3.97 -14.61
C GLU A 169 22.79 -3.45 -13.19
N VAL A 170 23.41 -4.07 -12.18
CA VAL A 170 23.36 -3.62 -10.78
C VAL A 170 24.08 -2.28 -10.64
N PHE A 171 25.31 -2.16 -11.16
CA PHE A 171 26.07 -0.91 -11.05
C PHE A 171 25.42 0.29 -11.76
N GLN A 172 24.64 0.04 -12.81
CA GLN A 172 23.96 1.10 -13.56
C GLN A 172 22.62 1.50 -12.93
N ASN A 173 21.89 0.55 -12.35
CA ASN A 173 20.48 0.75 -11.96
C ASN A 173 20.25 0.73 -10.45
N VAL A 174 21.17 0.24 -9.63
CA VAL A 174 21.04 0.26 -8.16
C VAL A 174 21.73 1.48 -7.59
N ILE A 175 20.97 2.35 -6.90
CA ILE A 175 21.48 3.57 -6.29
C ILE A 175 20.89 3.81 -4.90
N HIS A 176 21.57 4.58 -4.07
CA HIS A 176 20.95 5.18 -2.89
C HIS A 176 20.02 6.34 -3.27
N SER A 177 18.99 6.56 -2.46
CA SER A 177 17.95 7.58 -2.72
C SER A 177 18.48 8.99 -2.97
N ILE A 178 19.58 9.39 -2.30
CA ILE A 178 20.20 10.71 -2.47
C ILE A 178 20.66 10.97 -3.92
N ARG A 179 21.07 9.92 -4.64
CA ARG A 179 21.57 10.02 -6.02
C ARG A 179 20.45 10.15 -7.06
N LEU A 180 19.19 10.10 -6.64
CA LEU A 180 18.06 10.24 -7.54
C LEU A 180 18.08 11.58 -8.29
N LEU A 181 18.50 12.66 -7.60
CA LEU A 181 18.61 14.01 -8.16
C LEU A 181 19.71 14.14 -9.20
N GLU A 182 20.72 13.27 -9.16
CA GLU A 182 21.78 13.20 -10.18
C GLU A 182 21.35 12.29 -11.35
N LYS A 183 20.72 11.16 -11.03
CA LYS A 183 20.43 10.11 -12.01
C LYS A 183 19.29 10.45 -12.96
N ILE A 184 18.26 11.14 -12.49
CA ILE A 184 17.13 11.55 -13.34
C ILE A 184 17.61 12.47 -14.48
N PRO A 185 18.39 13.54 -14.23
CA PRO A 185 18.95 14.36 -15.31
C PRO A 185 19.84 13.61 -16.31
N GLU A 186 20.58 12.57 -15.87
CA GLU A 186 21.33 11.70 -16.80
C GLU A 186 20.41 10.96 -17.78
N ILE A 187 19.29 10.45 -17.28
CA ILE A 187 18.28 9.76 -18.09
C ILE A 187 17.58 10.75 -19.05
N GLU A 188 17.24 11.96 -18.58
CA GLU A 188 16.66 13.01 -19.43
C GLU A 188 17.57 13.32 -20.63
N LYS A 189 18.89 13.40 -20.43
CA LYS A 189 19.85 13.66 -21.52
C LYS A 189 19.86 12.56 -22.59
N LYS A 190 19.53 11.31 -22.24
CA LYS A 190 19.46 10.16 -23.15
C LYS A 190 18.25 10.25 -24.09
N TYR A 191 17.13 10.80 -23.63
CA TYR A 191 15.86 10.80 -24.36
C TYR A 191 15.46 12.20 -24.81
N LYS A 192 15.93 12.60 -26.00
CA LYS A 192 15.69 13.94 -26.56
C LYS A 192 14.48 14.04 -27.51
N LYS A 193 13.96 12.91 -27.97
CA LYS A 193 12.85 12.86 -28.93
C LYS A 193 11.54 12.67 -28.17
N GLU A 194 10.62 13.60 -28.35
CA GLU A 194 9.26 13.48 -27.83
C GLU A 194 8.55 12.29 -28.49
N VAL A 195 7.97 11.40 -27.67
CA VAL A 195 7.28 10.18 -28.12
C VAL A 195 5.76 10.33 -27.96
N ILE A 196 5.32 11.02 -26.90
CA ILE A 196 3.90 11.25 -26.63
C ILE A 196 3.62 12.74 -26.48
N CYS A 197 2.67 13.26 -27.28
CA CYS A 197 2.24 14.65 -27.15
C CYS A 197 1.33 14.87 -25.95
N GLU A 198 1.11 16.13 -25.57
CA GLU A 198 0.31 16.51 -24.40
C GLU A 198 -1.10 15.88 -24.38
N LYS A 199 -1.76 15.76 -25.55
CA LYS A 199 -3.07 15.11 -25.66
C LYS A 199 -3.02 13.62 -25.29
N VAL A 200 -1.97 12.92 -25.74
CA VAL A 200 -1.74 11.50 -25.43
C VAL A 200 -1.35 11.35 -23.96
N LEU A 201 -0.50 12.25 -23.43
CA LEU A 201 -0.10 12.27 -22.03
C LEU A 201 -1.30 12.46 -21.09
N LYS A 202 -2.23 13.37 -21.41
CA LYS A 202 -3.49 13.57 -20.66
C LYS A 202 -4.38 12.32 -20.70
N LYS A 203 -4.46 11.63 -21.85
CA LYS A 203 -5.19 10.36 -21.97
C LYS A 203 -4.54 9.26 -21.14
N LEU A 204 -3.21 9.17 -21.17
CA LEU A 204 -2.42 8.21 -20.40
C LEU A 204 -2.66 8.39 -18.90
N LYS A 205 -2.54 9.63 -18.39
CA LYS A 205 -2.85 10.00 -17.01
C LYS A 205 -4.22 9.46 -16.56
N LYS A 206 -5.28 9.76 -17.32
CA LYS A 206 -6.65 9.33 -17.02
C LYS A 206 -6.81 7.80 -17.06
N THR A 207 -6.13 7.14 -18.00
CA THR A 207 -6.23 5.68 -18.17
C THR A 207 -5.54 4.94 -17.03
N LEU A 208 -4.35 5.39 -16.62
CA LEU A 208 -3.62 4.87 -15.47
C LEU A 208 -4.46 4.98 -14.19
N LEU A 209 -5.02 6.16 -13.91
CA LEU A 209 -5.89 6.36 -12.74
C LEU A 209 -7.14 5.49 -12.79
N LYS A 210 -7.77 5.34 -13.96
CA LYS A 210 -8.97 4.51 -14.12
C LYS A 210 -8.72 3.03 -13.90
N GLN A 211 -7.55 2.52 -14.32
CA GLN A 211 -7.21 1.10 -14.20
C GLN A 211 -6.45 0.77 -12.91
N HIS A 212 -6.03 1.78 -12.15
CA HIS A 212 -5.41 1.57 -10.86
C HIS A 212 -6.37 0.80 -9.94
N THR A 213 -5.91 -0.36 -9.46
CA THR A 213 -6.70 -1.22 -8.57
C THR A 213 -5.85 -1.58 -7.35
N PRO A 214 -5.99 -0.85 -6.23
CA PRO A 214 -5.30 -1.17 -4.97
C PRO A 214 -5.51 -2.62 -4.55
N LEU A 215 -4.49 -3.22 -3.95
CA LEU A 215 -4.60 -4.57 -3.40
C LEU A 215 -5.47 -4.54 -2.12
N TRP A 216 -6.44 -5.45 -2.06
CA TRP A 216 -7.26 -5.72 -0.88
C TRP A 216 -7.15 -7.21 -0.53
N PRO A 217 -6.20 -7.61 0.33
CA PRO A 217 -5.98 -9.01 0.65
C PRO A 217 -7.04 -9.54 1.63
N ASP A 218 -7.26 -10.86 1.61
CA ASP A 218 -8.00 -11.56 2.65
C ASP A 218 -7.05 -11.85 3.82
N ILE A 219 -7.05 -10.95 4.80
CA ILE A 219 -6.11 -10.98 5.93
C ILE A 219 -6.28 -12.22 6.81
N LEU A 220 -7.51 -12.72 6.96
CA LEU A 220 -7.80 -13.89 7.78
C LEU A 220 -7.24 -15.14 7.11
N LYS A 221 -7.44 -15.26 5.79
CA LYS A 221 -6.83 -16.34 5.00
C LYS A 221 -5.30 -16.25 4.99
N THR A 222 -4.72 -15.06 4.87
CA THR A 222 -3.26 -14.86 4.89
C THR A 222 -2.62 -15.44 6.15
N PHE A 223 -3.22 -15.22 7.33
CA PHE A 223 -2.69 -15.72 8.60
C PHE A 223 -3.33 -17.03 9.09
N SER A 224 -4.20 -17.63 8.28
CA SER A 224 -4.96 -18.84 8.62
C SER A 224 -5.73 -18.72 9.94
N ILE A 225 -6.48 -17.62 10.08
CA ILE A 225 -7.28 -17.29 11.27
C ILE A 225 -8.76 -17.50 10.96
N SER A 226 -9.48 -18.17 11.86
CA SER A 226 -10.91 -18.36 11.74
C SER A 226 -11.67 -17.06 12.07
N PRO A 227 -12.72 -16.69 11.32
CA PRO A 227 -13.56 -15.53 11.66
C PRO A 227 -14.10 -15.53 13.09
N GLU A 228 -14.29 -16.69 13.71
CA GLU A 228 -14.77 -16.90 15.08
C GLU A 228 -13.74 -16.49 16.14
N GLU A 229 -12.45 -16.42 15.77
CA GLU A 229 -11.37 -15.99 16.66
C GLU A 229 -11.31 -14.47 16.80
N ILE A 230 -11.98 -13.75 15.90
CA ILE A 230 -12.08 -12.28 15.91
C ILE A 230 -13.08 -11.85 16.97
N ILE A 231 -12.61 -11.07 17.94
CA ILE A 231 -13.45 -10.59 19.04
C ILE A 231 -14.45 -9.54 18.49
N PRO A 232 -15.76 -9.84 18.52
CA PRO A 232 -16.80 -8.89 18.12
C PRO A 232 -17.06 -7.89 19.24
N GLY A 233 -17.73 -6.78 18.92
CA GLY A 233 -18.02 -5.72 19.87
C GLY A 233 -17.26 -4.42 19.61
N ILE A 234 -17.54 -3.43 20.46
CA ILE A 234 -16.90 -2.12 20.43
C ILE A 234 -15.81 -2.08 21.52
N LEU A 235 -14.56 -1.89 21.10
CA LEU A 235 -13.40 -1.84 21.98
C LEU A 235 -13.40 -0.56 22.83
N CYS A 236 -13.24 -0.71 24.14
CA CYS A 236 -13.01 0.41 25.04
C CYS A 236 -11.53 0.82 25.05
N PRO A 237 -11.19 2.08 24.67
CA PRO A 237 -9.80 2.51 24.63
C PRO A 237 -9.13 2.63 26.01
N LYS A 238 -9.91 2.67 27.11
CA LYS A 238 -9.38 2.81 28.48
C LYS A 238 -9.07 1.47 29.14
N CYS A 239 -9.89 0.45 28.92
CA CYS A 239 -9.78 -0.85 29.62
C CYS A 239 -9.65 -2.05 28.68
N ASN A 240 -9.58 -1.82 27.37
CA ASN A 240 -9.41 -2.84 26.32
C ASN A 240 -10.47 -3.96 26.30
N THR A 241 -11.65 -3.72 26.88
CA THR A 241 -12.78 -4.65 26.80
C THR A 241 -13.68 -4.33 25.60
N PHE A 242 -14.17 -5.37 24.91
CA PHE A 242 -15.08 -5.26 23.76
C PHE A 242 -16.54 -5.14 24.19
N SER A 243 -16.84 -4.15 25.01
CA SER A 243 -18.11 -4.08 25.76
C SER A 243 -18.82 -2.74 25.68
N MET A 244 -18.25 -1.76 24.95
CA MET A 244 -18.85 -0.44 24.91
C MET A 244 -20.26 -0.49 24.31
N LYS A 245 -21.14 0.31 24.91
CA LYS A 245 -22.52 0.49 24.49
C LYS A 245 -22.74 1.93 24.04
N ILE A 246 -23.67 2.11 23.11
CA ILE A 246 -24.01 3.43 22.59
C ILE A 246 -25.12 4.04 23.46
N TYR A 247 -24.87 5.21 24.02
CA TYR A 247 -25.80 6.01 24.83
C TYR A 247 -25.84 7.44 24.29
N TYR A 248 -27.00 7.89 23.81
CA TYR A 248 -27.21 9.27 23.30
C TYR A 248 -26.15 9.75 22.29
N GLY A 249 -25.72 8.86 21.39
CA GLY A 249 -24.71 9.19 20.36
C GLY A 249 -23.25 9.15 20.84
N LYS A 250 -23.00 8.93 22.15
CA LYS A 250 -21.68 8.66 22.72
C LYS A 250 -21.52 7.18 23.05
N SER A 251 -20.28 6.70 23.13
CA SER A 251 -20.02 5.34 23.59
C SER A 251 -19.60 5.36 25.06
N ARG A 252 -20.25 4.54 25.91
CA ARG A 252 -19.89 4.37 27.32
C ARG A 252 -19.47 2.93 27.59
N CYS A 253 -18.36 2.75 28.29
CA CYS A 253 -17.93 1.43 28.75
C CYS A 253 -18.69 1.04 30.04
N PRO A 254 -19.34 -0.13 30.11
CA PRO A 254 -20.02 -0.56 31.34
C PRO A 254 -19.04 -0.95 32.46
N PHE A 255 -17.80 -1.33 32.14
CA PHE A 255 -16.81 -1.79 33.14
C PHE A 255 -16.04 -0.63 33.79
N CYS A 256 -15.40 0.22 32.98
CA CYS A 256 -14.56 1.32 33.49
C CYS A 256 -15.23 2.69 33.43
N GLN A 257 -16.50 2.74 32.98
CA GLN A 257 -17.34 3.95 32.91
C GLN A 257 -16.82 5.08 32.03
N SER A 258 -15.75 4.87 31.26
CA SER A 258 -15.22 5.88 30.35
C SER A 258 -16.15 6.14 29.18
N TYR A 259 -16.16 7.39 28.74
CA TYR A 259 -16.78 7.83 27.50
C TYR A 259 -15.74 7.91 26.39
N SER A 260 -16.16 7.67 25.15
CA SER A 260 -15.33 7.92 23.97
C SER A 260 -16.21 8.20 22.76
N ASP A 261 -15.74 9.10 21.90
CA ASP A 261 -16.51 9.61 20.76
C ASP A 261 -16.27 8.79 19.49
N HIS A 262 -15.09 8.17 19.34
CA HIS A 262 -14.67 7.47 18.12
C HIS A 262 -14.64 5.92 18.12
N PRO A 263 -14.95 5.18 19.21
CA PRO A 263 -14.71 3.73 19.22
C PRO A 263 -15.68 2.98 18.30
N LEU A 264 -16.83 3.59 17.98
CA LEU A 264 -17.79 3.05 17.02
C LEU A 264 -17.29 3.16 15.57
N ILE A 265 -16.69 4.30 15.19
CA ILE A 265 -16.09 4.47 13.85
C ILE A 265 -14.96 3.47 13.66
N GLN A 266 -14.08 3.34 14.66
CA GLN A 266 -13.00 2.35 14.64
C GLN A 266 -13.55 0.93 14.49
N ALA A 267 -14.63 0.59 15.22
CA ALA A 267 -15.20 -0.74 15.15
C ALA A 267 -15.87 -1.03 13.79
N VAL A 268 -16.45 -0.02 13.13
CA VAL A 268 -16.97 -0.15 11.76
C VAL A 268 -15.82 -0.29 10.76
N ASN A 269 -14.74 0.49 10.90
CA ASN A 269 -13.54 0.36 10.07
C ASN A 269 -12.93 -1.04 10.17
N ASP A 270 -12.77 -1.57 11.39
CA ASP A 270 -12.28 -2.93 11.60
C ASP A 270 -13.19 -3.97 10.92
N CYS A 271 -14.51 -3.73 10.91
CA CYS A 271 -15.46 -4.62 10.24
C CYS A 271 -15.19 -4.67 8.72
N PHE A 272 -15.00 -3.53 8.07
CA PHE A 272 -14.66 -3.47 6.65
C PHE A 272 -13.29 -4.12 6.37
N LEU A 273 -12.30 -3.84 7.21
CA LEU A 273 -10.93 -4.36 7.05
C LEU A 273 -10.85 -5.89 7.21
N LEU A 274 -11.61 -6.46 8.15
CA LEU A 274 -11.50 -7.89 8.51
C LEU A 274 -12.53 -8.80 7.83
N ARG A 275 -13.66 -8.26 7.35
CA ARG A 275 -14.74 -9.08 6.76
C ARG A 275 -14.86 -8.92 5.26
N SER A 276 -15.12 -7.71 4.79
CA SER A 276 -15.40 -7.44 3.37
C SER A 276 -15.34 -5.95 3.07
N HIS A 277 -14.91 -5.61 1.86
CA HIS A 277 -14.93 -4.25 1.34
C HIS A 277 -16.36 -3.70 1.13
N THR A 278 -17.36 -4.58 1.02
CA THR A 278 -18.77 -4.22 0.89
C THR A 278 -19.59 -4.95 1.95
N LEU A 279 -20.34 -4.21 2.76
CA LEU A 279 -21.11 -4.73 3.89
C LEU A 279 -22.52 -4.14 3.95
N THR A 280 -23.45 -4.90 4.47
CA THR A 280 -24.81 -4.47 4.84
C THR A 280 -24.85 -3.96 6.28
N ASN A 281 -25.90 -3.21 6.62
CA ASN A 281 -26.15 -2.78 8.00
C ASN A 281 -26.26 -4.00 8.95
N GLN A 282 -26.87 -5.10 8.50
CA GLN A 282 -27.04 -6.32 9.29
C GLN A 282 -25.69 -6.96 9.63
N GLU A 283 -24.79 -7.08 8.66
CA GLU A 283 -23.44 -7.63 8.87
C GLU A 283 -22.65 -6.78 9.85
N ILE A 284 -22.67 -5.45 9.67
CA ILE A 284 -22.00 -4.51 10.59
C ILE A 284 -22.55 -4.66 12.01
N ARG A 285 -23.88 -4.74 12.17
CA ARG A 285 -24.49 -4.93 13.49
C ARG A 285 -24.11 -6.25 14.15
N SER A 286 -24.10 -7.34 13.37
CA SER A 286 -23.69 -8.65 13.88
C SER A 286 -22.27 -8.61 14.46
N PHE A 287 -21.39 -7.82 13.84
CA PHE A 287 -20.01 -7.64 14.29
C PHE A 287 -19.92 -6.73 15.53
N LEU A 288 -20.69 -5.65 15.56
CA LEU A 288 -20.67 -4.69 16.66
C LEU A 288 -21.37 -5.19 17.94
N LYS A 289 -22.32 -6.13 17.83
CA LYS A 289 -23.16 -6.72 18.91
C LYS A 289 -24.02 -5.76 19.75
N SER A 290 -23.59 -4.52 19.99
CA SER A 290 -24.25 -3.56 20.89
C SER A 290 -25.01 -2.45 20.17
N ALA A 291 -25.01 -2.42 18.83
CA ALA A 291 -25.62 -1.36 18.03
C ALA A 291 -27.01 -1.75 17.48
N THR A 292 -27.98 -0.84 17.62
CA THR A 292 -29.29 -0.97 16.98
C THR A 292 -29.26 -0.59 15.49
N SER A 293 -30.30 -0.94 14.75
CA SER A 293 -30.44 -0.58 13.32
C SER A 293 -30.26 0.93 13.08
N SER A 294 -30.93 1.73 13.89
CA SER A 294 -30.92 3.20 13.78
C SER A 294 -29.56 3.79 14.15
N GLN A 295 -28.91 3.25 15.19
CA GLN A 295 -27.57 3.70 15.61
C GLN A 295 -26.52 3.39 14.52
N THR A 296 -26.54 2.17 13.98
CA THR A 296 -25.65 1.77 12.88
C THR A 296 -25.93 2.61 11.63
N TYR A 297 -27.19 2.88 11.32
CA TYR A 297 -27.52 3.76 10.19
C TYR A 297 -26.94 5.17 10.35
N LEU A 298 -27.13 5.78 11.52
CA LEU A 298 -26.66 7.14 11.78
C LEU A 298 -25.13 7.24 11.71
N ILE A 299 -24.39 6.26 12.22
CA ILE A 299 -22.92 6.29 12.09
C ILE A 299 -22.48 6.11 10.65
N LEU A 300 -23.12 5.21 9.89
CA LEU A 300 -22.78 5.00 8.48
C LEU A 300 -23.07 6.22 7.61
N GLN A 301 -24.06 7.05 7.98
CA GLN A 301 -24.29 8.35 7.33
C GLN A 301 -23.22 9.40 7.65
N LYS A 302 -22.61 9.33 8.84
CA LYS A 302 -21.50 10.21 9.22
C LYS A 302 -20.18 9.80 8.57
N MET A 303 -20.08 8.54 8.15
CA MET A 303 -18.95 8.03 7.39
C MET A 303 -19.13 8.37 5.91
N ASN A 304 -18.05 8.81 5.25
CA ASN A 304 -18.07 9.11 3.82
C ASN A 304 -18.04 7.79 3.02
N LEU A 305 -19.13 7.03 3.04
CA LEU A 305 -19.25 5.71 2.42
C LEU A 305 -20.01 5.77 1.10
N LEU A 306 -19.64 4.90 0.17
CA LEU A 306 -20.41 4.68 -1.05
C LEU A 306 -21.61 3.80 -0.73
N ILE A 307 -22.80 4.23 -1.17
CA ILE A 307 -24.06 3.54 -0.90
C ILE A 307 -24.62 3.00 -2.20
N LYS A 308 -24.99 1.72 -2.20
CA LYS A 308 -25.67 1.07 -3.32
C LYS A 308 -26.94 0.36 -2.83
N GLY A 309 -28.00 0.43 -3.62
CA GLY A 309 -29.28 -0.22 -3.32
C GLY A 309 -30.13 0.51 -2.28
N THR A 310 -31.28 -0.08 -1.98
CA THR A 310 -32.32 0.51 -1.11
C THR A 310 -32.78 -0.49 -0.05
N ASN A 311 -33.25 0.04 1.09
CA ASN A 311 -33.84 -0.75 2.18
C ASN A 311 -32.93 -1.90 2.67
N LYS A 312 -33.46 -3.13 2.75
CA LYS A 312 -32.72 -4.31 3.23
C LYS A 312 -31.56 -4.72 2.31
N GLY A 313 -31.59 -4.33 1.04
CA GLY A 313 -30.52 -4.57 0.07
C GLY A 313 -29.48 -3.45 0.02
N ARG A 314 -29.54 -2.47 0.93
CA ARG A 314 -28.56 -1.38 0.97
C ARG A 314 -27.21 -1.91 1.45
N THR A 315 -26.21 -1.74 0.61
CA THR A 315 -24.81 -2.04 0.91
C THR A 315 -24.00 -0.76 1.03
N TYR A 316 -22.96 -0.82 1.85
CA TYR A 316 -22.00 0.23 2.10
C TYR A 316 -20.63 -0.27 1.67
N SER A 317 -19.86 0.56 0.99
CA SER A 317 -18.46 0.27 0.65
C SER A 317 -17.59 1.49 0.90
N LEU A 318 -16.31 1.24 1.11
CA LEU A 318 -15.34 2.32 1.29
C LEU A 318 -15.02 2.97 -0.06
N PRO A 319 -14.89 4.30 -0.14
CA PRO A 319 -14.29 4.97 -1.29
C PRO A 319 -12.89 4.43 -1.60
N GLY A 320 -12.46 4.52 -2.86
CA GLY A 320 -11.11 4.10 -3.27
C GLY A 320 -9.98 4.91 -2.62
N ASP A 321 -10.27 6.14 -2.20
CA ASP A 321 -9.38 7.06 -1.49
C ASP A 321 -9.63 7.09 0.03
N TYR A 322 -10.34 6.08 0.58
CA TYR A 322 -10.65 6.05 2.00
C TYR A 322 -9.37 5.94 2.86
N ASN A 323 -9.10 6.98 3.64
CA ASN A 323 -7.92 7.04 4.50
C ASN A 323 -8.24 6.58 5.93
N PHE A 324 -7.55 5.53 6.37
CA PHE A 324 -7.66 4.96 7.71
C PHE A 324 -6.81 5.68 8.79
N GLU A 325 -5.87 6.56 8.42
CA GLU A 325 -4.93 7.22 9.35
C GLU A 325 -5.51 8.49 10.04
N ASN A 326 -6.59 9.09 9.52
CA ASN A 326 -6.97 10.47 9.84
C ASN A 326 -8.18 10.66 10.78
N ARG A 327 -8.63 9.67 11.57
CA ARG A 327 -9.90 9.81 12.33
C ARG A 327 -9.99 9.11 13.68
#